data_AF-Q5F943-F1
#
_entry.id   AF-Q5F943-F1
#
_cell.length_a   1.000
_cell.length_b   1.000
_cell.length_c   1.000
_cell.angle_alpha   90.00
_cell.angle_beta   90.00
_cell.angle_gamma   90.00
#
_symmetry.space_group_name_H-M   'P 1'
#
loop_
_entity.id
_entity.type
_entity.pdbx_description
1 polymer ?
#
loop_
_entity_poly.entity_id
_entity_poly.type
_entity_poly.pdbx_seq_one_letter_code
_entity_poly.pdbx_strand_id
1 'polypeptide(L)'
;MKKPLISVAAVLLGVALGTPYYLGVKAEESLTQQQKILQKTGFLTVESHQYDRGWFTSTETTVIRLKPELLHNAQKYLPDNLKIVLEQPVTLVNHITHGPFAGGFGTQAHIETEFKYAPETEKVLERFFGKQVPVSLANTVYFNGSGKMEVSVPAFDYEELSGIRLHWEGLTGETVYQKGFKSYRNSYDAPLFKIKLADKGDAAFEKAHFDSETSDGINPLALGSSNLTLEKFSLEWKEGVDYNVKLNELVNLVTDLQIGAFINPNGSIAPSKIEVGKLAFSTKTGESGAFIDSEGRFRFDTLVYGDEKYGPLDIHIAAEHLDASALTVLKRKFAQISAKKMTEEQIRNDLIAAVKGDASGLFTHDPVLNIKIFRFTLPQGKIDVGGKIMFKGMKKEDLNQLGLMLKKTEANIRMSIPQKMLEDLAVSQAGNIFSVNAEDEAEARASIADINETLRLMVDSTVQSMAREKYLTLDGNQIDTVISLKNNALKLNGKTLQNEPDPDFDEGDMVSGQPH
;
A
#
# COMPACT_ATOMS: atom_id res chain seq x y z
N MET A 1 -13.44 -23.13 69.17
CA MET A 1 -12.76 -22.48 68.01
C MET A 1 -13.00 -23.14 66.65
N LYS A 2 -13.64 -24.33 66.53
CA LYS A 2 -13.78 -25.03 65.23
C LYS A 2 -14.81 -24.43 64.24
N LYS A 3 -15.90 -23.84 64.73
CA LYS A 3 -16.95 -23.26 63.86
C LYS A 3 -16.47 -22.09 62.97
N PRO A 4 -15.74 -21.07 63.46
CA PRO A 4 -15.26 -19.99 62.59
C PRO A 4 -14.25 -20.48 61.54
N LEU A 5 -13.42 -21.48 61.85
CA LEU A 5 -12.49 -22.09 60.90
C LEU A 5 -13.21 -22.79 59.73
N ILE A 6 -14.32 -23.48 60.00
CA ILE A 6 -15.10 -24.15 58.94
C ILE A 6 -15.75 -23.11 58.03
N SER A 7 -16.30 -22.02 58.58
CA SER A 7 -16.86 -20.93 57.78
C SER A 7 -15.80 -20.24 56.91
N VAL A 8 -14.61 -19.99 57.46
CA VAL A 8 -13.49 -19.41 56.68
C VAL A 8 -13.03 -20.38 55.59
N ALA A 9 -12.88 -21.68 55.89
CA ALA A 9 -12.51 -22.68 54.90
C ALA A 9 -13.57 -22.82 53.79
N ALA A 10 -14.85 -22.79 54.13
CA ALA A 10 -15.95 -22.85 53.15
C ALA A 10 -16.01 -21.59 52.28
N VAL A 11 -15.77 -20.40 52.85
CA VAL A 11 -15.67 -19.15 52.08
C VAL A 11 -14.43 -19.18 51.19
N LEU A 12 -13.28 -19.63 51.69
CA LEU A 12 -12.07 -19.79 50.88
C LEU A 12 -12.26 -20.82 49.77
N LEU A 13 -12.96 -21.94 50.01
CA LEU A 13 -13.33 -22.90 48.98
C LEU A 13 -14.33 -22.31 47.98
N GLY A 14 -15.35 -21.58 48.44
CA GLY A 14 -16.33 -20.93 47.58
C GLY A 14 -15.69 -19.87 46.68
N VAL A 15 -14.76 -19.07 47.23
CA VAL A 15 -13.94 -18.11 46.47
C VAL A 15 -12.99 -18.85 45.54
N ALA A 16 -12.29 -19.90 46.00
CA ALA A 16 -11.34 -20.66 45.17
C ALA A 16 -12.03 -21.41 44.02
N LEU A 17 -13.25 -21.90 44.20
CA LEU A 17 -14.04 -22.58 43.15
C LEU A 17 -14.80 -21.59 42.26
N GLY A 18 -15.29 -20.48 42.82
CA GLY A 18 -16.03 -19.45 42.07
C GLY A 18 -15.13 -18.56 41.21
N THR A 19 -13.89 -18.32 41.64
CA THR A 19 -12.95 -17.42 40.93
C THR A 19 -12.59 -17.91 39.52
N PRO A 20 -12.19 -19.18 39.30
CA PRO A 20 -11.92 -19.71 37.96
C PRO A 20 -13.12 -19.59 37.01
N TYR A 21 -14.33 -19.89 37.50
CA TYR A 21 -15.55 -19.78 36.71
C TYR A 21 -15.85 -18.31 36.33
N TYR A 22 -15.74 -17.39 37.29
CA TYR A 22 -15.91 -15.95 37.03
C TYR A 22 -14.89 -15.41 36.02
N LEU A 23 -13.61 -15.82 36.13
CA LEU A 23 -12.58 -15.44 35.17
C LEU A 23 -12.82 -16.05 33.79
N GLY A 24 -13.42 -17.25 33.72
CA GLY A 24 -13.87 -17.85 32.46
C GLY A 24 -14.94 -17.02 31.76
N VAL A 25 -15.94 -16.50 32.49
CA VAL A 25 -16.93 -15.57 31.93
C VAL A 25 -16.27 -14.31 31.38
N LYS A 26 -15.28 -13.76 32.10
CA LYS A 26 -14.54 -12.58 31.65
C LYS A 26 -13.67 -12.86 30.42
N ALA A 27 -13.13 -14.08 30.31
CA ALA A 27 -12.33 -14.50 29.16
C ALA A 27 -13.20 -14.54 27.90
N GLU A 28 -14.39 -15.12 28.01
CA GLU A 28 -15.37 -15.15 26.92
C GLU A 28 -15.83 -13.74 26.51
N GLU A 29 -16.06 -12.82 27.45
CA GLU A 29 -16.36 -11.42 27.14
C GLU A 29 -15.24 -10.78 26.29
N SER A 30 -13.97 -11.05 26.63
CA SER A 30 -12.80 -10.52 25.89
C SER A 30 -12.72 -11.11 24.49
N LEU A 31 -12.86 -12.43 24.36
CA LEU A 31 -12.80 -13.14 23.07
C LEU A 31 -13.99 -12.78 22.17
N THR A 32 -15.18 -12.60 22.73
CA THR A 32 -16.35 -12.09 21.99
C THR A 32 -16.08 -10.71 21.39
N GLN A 33 -15.31 -9.85 22.06
CA GLN A 33 -14.93 -8.55 21.49
C GLN A 33 -13.91 -8.70 20.36
N GLN A 34 -12.90 -9.57 20.52
CA GLN A 34 -11.95 -9.91 19.46
C GLN A 34 -12.69 -10.43 18.22
N GLN A 35 -13.68 -11.29 18.43
CA GLN A 35 -14.51 -11.83 17.35
C GLN A 35 -15.33 -10.75 16.62
N LYS A 36 -15.89 -9.78 17.35
CA LYS A 36 -16.58 -8.63 16.73
C LYS A 36 -15.64 -7.75 15.91
N ILE A 37 -14.38 -7.63 16.32
CA ILE A 37 -13.36 -6.91 15.53
C ILE A 37 -13.05 -7.72 14.27
N LEU A 38 -12.82 -9.03 14.40
CA LEU A 38 -12.55 -9.94 13.28
C LEU A 38 -13.67 -9.93 12.24
N GLN A 39 -14.94 -9.89 12.66
CA GLN A 39 -16.09 -9.80 11.76
C GLN A 39 -16.18 -8.47 11.01
N LYS A 40 -15.64 -7.37 11.57
CA LYS A 40 -15.59 -6.05 10.92
C LYS A 40 -14.40 -5.94 9.96
N THR A 41 -13.48 -6.88 10.02
CA THR A 41 -12.31 -6.92 9.14
C THR A 41 -12.75 -7.07 7.70
N GLY A 42 -12.27 -6.16 6.84
CA GLY A 42 -12.69 -6.09 5.44
C GLY A 42 -12.34 -7.33 4.62
N PHE A 43 -11.36 -8.13 5.06
CA PHE A 43 -10.77 -9.21 4.27
C PHE A 43 -11.14 -10.64 4.67
N LEU A 44 -11.73 -10.86 5.85
CA LEU A 44 -12.13 -12.20 6.30
C LEU A 44 -13.64 -12.34 6.36
N THR A 45 -14.11 -13.56 6.11
CA THR A 45 -15.47 -14.00 6.42
C THR A 45 -15.37 -14.98 7.58
N VAL A 46 -16.20 -14.78 8.60
CA VAL A 46 -16.41 -15.76 9.68
C VAL A 46 -17.59 -16.65 9.25
N GLU A 47 -17.33 -17.93 8.99
CA GLU A 47 -18.36 -18.88 8.53
C GLU A 47 -19.11 -19.52 9.71
N SER A 48 -18.42 -19.77 10.81
CA SER A 48 -19.01 -20.29 12.03
C SER A 48 -18.20 -19.88 13.26
N HIS A 49 -18.87 -19.89 14.42
CA HIS A 49 -18.29 -19.58 15.71
C HIS A 49 -19.05 -20.32 16.80
N GLN A 50 -18.34 -21.06 17.64
CA GLN A 50 -18.87 -21.81 18.77
C GLN A 50 -17.96 -21.62 19.98
N TYR A 51 -18.56 -21.47 21.16
CA TYR A 51 -17.84 -21.33 22.42
C TYR A 51 -18.41 -22.31 23.45
N ASP A 52 -17.58 -23.25 23.92
CA ASP A 52 -17.92 -24.26 24.90
C ASP A 52 -17.21 -23.94 26.22
N ARG A 53 -17.96 -23.39 27.19
CA ARG A 53 -17.41 -22.95 28.48
C ARG A 53 -17.33 -24.09 29.50
N GLY A 54 -16.17 -24.29 30.10
CA GLY A 54 -15.98 -25.17 31.26
C GLY A 54 -15.66 -24.43 32.56
N TRP A 55 -15.30 -25.19 33.60
CA TRP A 55 -15.03 -24.65 34.94
C TRP A 55 -13.64 -24.01 35.09
N PHE A 56 -12.63 -24.57 34.42
CA PHE A 56 -11.23 -24.11 34.43
C PHE A 56 -10.67 -23.93 33.01
N THR A 57 -11.25 -24.64 32.05
CA THR A 57 -10.89 -24.57 30.65
C THR A 57 -12.14 -24.37 29.81
N SER A 58 -11.98 -23.73 28.65
CA SER A 58 -13.01 -23.56 27.65
C SER A 58 -12.41 -23.83 26.26
N THR A 59 -13.27 -24.06 25.28
CA THR A 59 -12.85 -24.22 23.89
C THR A 59 -13.67 -23.28 23.02
N GLU A 60 -13.01 -22.53 22.15
CA GLU A 60 -13.66 -21.68 21.15
C GLU A 60 -13.22 -22.14 19.77
N THR A 61 -14.19 -22.43 18.90
CA THR A 61 -13.93 -22.86 17.52
C THR A 61 -14.50 -21.84 16.55
N THR A 62 -13.65 -21.27 15.70
CA THR A 62 -14.05 -20.28 14.69
C THR A 62 -13.54 -20.70 13.32
N VAL A 63 -14.42 -20.75 12.33
CA VAL A 63 -14.04 -21.03 10.94
C VAL A 63 -13.97 -19.71 10.19
N ILE A 64 -12.81 -19.42 9.60
CA ILE A 64 -12.58 -18.21 8.81
C ILE A 64 -12.19 -18.55 7.38
N ARG A 65 -12.52 -17.66 6.46
CA ARG A 65 -12.08 -17.73 5.07
C ARG A 65 -11.68 -16.34 4.56
N LEU A 66 -10.65 -16.28 3.74
CA LEU A 66 -10.34 -15.07 2.97
C LEU A 66 -11.49 -14.80 1.99
N LYS A 67 -11.94 -13.55 1.89
CA LYS A 67 -13.00 -13.20 0.94
C LYS A 67 -12.57 -13.52 -0.50
N PRO A 68 -13.33 -14.33 -1.27
CA PRO A 68 -12.96 -14.73 -2.63
C PRO A 68 -12.69 -13.54 -3.57
N GLU A 69 -13.36 -12.41 -3.32
CA GLU A 69 -13.21 -11.17 -4.08
C GLU A 69 -11.80 -10.59 -3.99
N LEU A 70 -11.09 -10.79 -2.87
CA LEU A 70 -9.71 -10.33 -2.71
C LEU A 70 -8.72 -11.11 -3.56
N LEU A 71 -8.98 -12.40 -3.74
CA LEU A 71 -8.15 -13.26 -4.57
C LEU A 71 -8.39 -12.99 -6.04
N HIS A 72 -9.59 -12.57 -6.43
CA HIS A 72 -9.95 -12.43 -7.84
C HIS A 72 -9.00 -11.51 -8.63
N ASN A 73 -8.64 -10.36 -8.06
CA ASN A 73 -7.75 -9.40 -8.73
C ASN A 73 -6.30 -9.91 -8.84
N ALA A 74 -5.90 -10.82 -7.93
CA ALA A 74 -4.55 -11.40 -7.88
C ALA A 74 -4.47 -12.81 -8.47
N GLN A 75 -5.60 -13.49 -8.72
CA GLN A 75 -5.69 -14.91 -9.09
C GLN A 75 -4.85 -15.26 -10.32
N LYS A 76 -4.78 -14.34 -11.30
CA LYS A 76 -3.95 -14.51 -12.52
C LYS A 76 -2.44 -14.57 -12.25
N TYR A 77 -1.99 -14.11 -11.08
CA TYR A 77 -0.58 -14.02 -10.71
C TYR A 77 -0.17 -15.02 -9.63
N LEU A 78 -1.12 -15.72 -9.01
CA LEU A 78 -0.85 -16.66 -7.93
C LEU A 78 -0.57 -18.07 -8.48
N PRO A 79 0.47 -18.77 -7.99
CA PRO A 79 0.66 -20.19 -8.25
C PRO A 79 -0.50 -21.04 -7.73
N ASP A 80 -0.80 -22.17 -8.39
CA ASP A 80 -1.98 -22.99 -8.05
C ASP A 80 -1.96 -23.53 -6.62
N ASN A 81 -0.79 -23.92 -6.10
CA ASN A 81 -0.66 -24.36 -4.70
C ASN A 81 -1.04 -23.23 -3.72
N LEU A 82 -0.68 -21.98 -4.04
CA LEU A 82 -0.99 -20.84 -3.19
C LEU A 82 -2.48 -20.47 -3.27
N LYS A 83 -3.12 -20.66 -4.43
CA LYS A 83 -4.57 -20.53 -4.56
C LYS A 83 -5.30 -21.49 -3.63
N ILE A 84 -4.93 -22.77 -3.64
CA ILE A 84 -5.53 -23.80 -2.77
C ILE A 84 -5.43 -23.37 -1.30
N VAL A 85 -4.24 -22.95 -0.85
CA VAL A 85 -4.02 -22.54 0.54
C VAL A 85 -4.88 -21.32 0.92
N LEU A 86 -5.01 -20.33 0.02
CA LEU A 86 -5.72 -19.07 0.31
C LEU A 86 -7.24 -19.15 0.13
N GLU A 87 -7.75 -20.05 -0.73
CA GLU A 87 -9.18 -20.21 -1.01
C GLU A 87 -9.90 -21.07 0.03
N GLN A 88 -9.19 -22.04 0.64
CA GLN A 88 -9.76 -22.95 1.61
C GLN A 88 -10.00 -22.28 2.97
N PRO A 89 -11.08 -22.64 3.70
CA PRO A 89 -11.30 -22.15 5.05
C PRO A 89 -10.25 -22.71 6.03
N VAL A 90 -10.00 -21.96 7.09
CA VAL A 90 -9.14 -22.37 8.21
C VAL A 90 -9.99 -22.39 9.48
N THR A 91 -9.89 -23.47 10.25
CA THR A 91 -10.57 -23.61 11.53
C THR A 91 -9.59 -23.29 12.66
N LEU A 92 -9.90 -22.27 13.45
CA LEU A 92 -9.13 -21.87 14.63
C LEU A 92 -9.80 -22.51 15.85
N VAL A 93 -9.07 -23.40 16.53
CA VAL A 93 -9.50 -24.02 17.78
C VAL A 93 -8.68 -23.42 18.93
N ASN A 94 -9.30 -22.53 19.68
CA ASN A 94 -8.73 -21.85 20.82
C ASN A 94 -8.91 -22.71 22.07
N HIS A 95 -7.81 -23.22 22.61
CA HIS A 95 -7.75 -23.94 23.88
C HIS A 95 -7.53 -22.93 25.00
N ILE A 96 -8.58 -22.65 25.78
CA ILE A 96 -8.60 -21.56 26.76
C ILE A 96 -8.43 -22.14 28.15
N THR A 97 -7.38 -21.75 28.87
CA THR A 97 -7.27 -21.96 30.31
C THR A 97 -7.62 -20.67 31.02
N HIS A 98 -8.47 -20.72 32.04
CA HIS A 98 -8.87 -19.54 32.82
C HIS A 98 -8.79 -19.79 34.32
N GLY A 99 -8.40 -18.74 35.05
CA GLY A 99 -8.04 -18.83 36.45
C GLY A 99 -6.93 -17.84 36.78
N PRO A 100 -6.69 -17.53 38.07
CA PRO A 100 -5.79 -16.44 38.47
C PRO A 100 -4.30 -16.67 38.15
N PHE A 101 -3.96 -17.83 37.59
CA PHE A 101 -2.61 -18.26 37.22
C PHE A 101 -2.53 -18.86 35.81
N ALA A 102 -3.57 -18.71 34.98
CA ALA A 102 -3.70 -19.42 33.70
C ALA A 102 -2.51 -19.21 32.74
N GLY A 103 -1.92 -18.00 32.74
CA GLY A 103 -0.68 -17.66 32.04
C GLY A 103 0.38 -17.06 32.98
N GLY A 104 0.34 -17.42 34.27
CA GLY A 104 1.14 -16.81 35.33
C GLY A 104 0.36 -15.82 36.22
N PHE A 105 1.02 -15.27 37.24
CA PHE A 105 0.38 -14.36 38.20
C PHE A 105 -0.18 -13.10 37.51
N GLY A 106 -1.43 -12.74 37.81
CA GLY A 106 -2.07 -11.55 37.24
C GLY A 106 -2.87 -11.80 35.96
N THR A 107 -3.03 -13.06 35.56
CA THR A 107 -3.73 -13.45 34.33
C THR A 107 -5.16 -13.90 34.60
N GLN A 108 -6.04 -13.55 33.67
CA GLN A 108 -7.42 -14.00 33.62
C GLN A 108 -7.54 -15.30 32.81
N ALA A 109 -6.85 -15.34 31.67
CA ALA A 109 -6.85 -16.49 30.77
C ALA A 109 -5.56 -16.56 29.94
N HIS A 110 -5.23 -17.78 29.50
CA HIS A 110 -4.23 -18.06 28.49
C HIS A 110 -4.88 -18.93 27.40
N ILE A 111 -4.64 -18.58 26.14
CA ILE A 111 -5.25 -19.20 24.99
C ILE A 111 -4.15 -19.68 24.07
N GLU A 112 -4.18 -20.96 23.70
CA GLU A 112 -3.36 -21.52 22.63
C GLU A 112 -4.27 -21.82 21.43
N THR A 113 -3.92 -21.30 20.26
CA THR A 113 -4.72 -21.48 19.03
C THR A 113 -4.12 -22.60 18.19
N GLU A 114 -4.92 -23.64 17.96
CA GLU A 114 -4.63 -24.70 17.01
C GLU A 114 -5.29 -24.36 15.67
N PHE A 115 -4.51 -24.32 14.59
CA PHE A 115 -5.01 -24.09 13.23
C PHE A 115 -5.22 -25.43 12.53
N LYS A 116 -6.47 -25.73 12.16
CA LYS A 116 -6.84 -26.91 11.39
C LYS A 116 -7.18 -26.50 9.96
N TYR A 117 -6.57 -27.18 9.01
CA TYR A 117 -6.67 -26.85 7.60
C TYR A 117 -7.49 -27.90 6.86
N ALA A 118 -8.00 -27.56 5.68
CA ALA A 118 -8.57 -28.55 4.78
C ALA A 118 -7.51 -29.59 4.37
N PRO A 119 -7.86 -30.86 4.13
CA PRO A 119 -6.88 -31.91 3.80
C PRO A 119 -5.97 -31.60 2.61
N GLU A 120 -6.45 -30.84 1.63
CA GLU A 120 -5.63 -30.39 0.48
C GLU A 120 -4.59 -29.35 0.92
N THR A 121 -4.99 -28.39 1.75
CA THR A 121 -4.10 -27.39 2.34
C THR A 121 -3.07 -28.04 3.26
N GLU A 122 -3.47 -29.02 4.09
CA GLU A 122 -2.52 -29.77 4.93
C GLU A 122 -1.43 -30.43 4.10
N LYS A 123 -1.78 -31.13 3.01
CA LYS A 123 -0.78 -31.74 2.12
C LYS A 123 0.19 -30.73 1.54
N VAL A 124 -0.29 -29.54 1.17
CA VAL A 124 0.58 -28.46 0.65
C VAL A 124 1.48 -27.94 1.76
N LEU A 125 0.95 -27.68 2.97
CA LEU A 125 1.73 -27.18 4.10
C LEU A 125 2.76 -28.20 4.60
N GLU A 126 2.42 -29.49 4.67
CA GLU A 126 3.34 -30.57 5.05
C GLU A 126 4.54 -30.67 4.10
N ARG A 127 4.42 -30.29 2.83
CA ARG A 127 5.56 -30.25 1.91
C ARG A 127 6.61 -29.23 2.34
N PHE A 128 6.18 -28.10 2.92
CA PHE A 128 7.07 -27.03 3.36
C PHE A 128 7.50 -27.22 4.83
N PHE A 129 6.55 -27.45 5.72
CA PHE A 129 6.76 -27.49 7.17
C PHE A 129 7.03 -28.90 7.72
N GLY A 130 6.89 -29.94 6.90
CA GLY A 130 6.99 -31.33 7.35
C GLY A 130 5.96 -31.61 8.44
N LYS A 131 6.44 -32.06 9.61
CA LYS A 131 5.61 -32.32 10.80
C LYS A 131 5.50 -31.15 11.77
N GLN A 132 6.09 -29.99 11.44
CA GLN A 132 6.01 -28.81 12.29
C GLN A 132 4.64 -28.15 12.15
N VAL A 133 4.17 -27.54 13.24
CA VAL A 133 2.95 -26.73 13.22
C VAL A 133 3.24 -25.46 12.40
N PRO A 134 2.51 -25.20 11.29
CA PRO A 134 2.82 -24.08 10.39
C PRO A 134 2.66 -22.70 11.03
N VAL A 135 1.72 -22.55 11.96
CA VAL A 135 1.45 -21.29 12.67
C VAL A 135 1.15 -21.59 14.13
N SER A 136 1.88 -20.95 15.03
CA SER A 136 1.61 -20.96 16.46
C SER A 136 1.11 -19.60 16.89
N LEU A 137 0.00 -19.56 17.61
CA LEU A 137 -0.56 -18.34 18.17
C LEU A 137 -0.96 -18.57 19.63
N ALA A 138 -0.43 -17.73 20.52
CA ALA A 138 -0.79 -17.70 21.93
C ALA A 138 -1.34 -16.32 22.31
N ASN A 139 -2.33 -16.27 23.21
CA ASN A 139 -2.88 -15.02 23.73
C ASN A 139 -3.01 -15.09 25.25
N THR A 140 -2.34 -14.19 25.96
CA THR A 140 -2.46 -14.04 27.40
C THR A 140 -3.32 -12.83 27.73
N VAL A 141 -4.43 -13.04 28.44
CA VAL A 141 -5.36 -11.99 28.86
C VAL A 141 -5.15 -11.70 30.35
N TYR A 142 -4.88 -10.44 30.69
CA TYR A 142 -4.66 -9.98 32.06
C TYR A 142 -5.98 -9.55 32.74
N PHE A 143 -5.99 -9.40 34.06
CA PHE A 143 -7.20 -9.05 34.84
C PHE A 143 -7.87 -7.72 34.45
N ASN A 144 -7.10 -6.75 33.94
CA ASN A 144 -7.62 -5.48 33.45
C ASN A 144 -8.26 -5.60 32.05
N GLY A 145 -8.18 -6.76 31.40
CA GLY A 145 -8.65 -7.03 30.05
C GLY A 145 -7.68 -6.63 28.93
N SER A 146 -6.48 -6.12 29.27
CA SER A 146 -5.38 -6.02 28.30
C SER A 146 -4.81 -7.41 28.03
N GLY A 147 -4.00 -7.56 27.00
CA GLY A 147 -3.34 -8.82 26.73
C GLY A 147 -2.16 -8.72 25.78
N LYS A 148 -1.53 -9.86 25.59
CA LYS A 148 -0.39 -10.06 24.70
C LYS A 148 -0.68 -11.26 23.81
N MET A 149 -0.69 -11.05 22.50
CA MET A 149 -0.71 -12.10 21.50
C MET A 149 0.70 -12.31 20.96
N GLU A 150 1.11 -13.55 20.80
CA GLU A 150 2.41 -13.94 20.25
C GLU A 150 2.16 -14.89 19.09
N VAL A 151 2.70 -14.55 17.92
CA VAL A 151 2.60 -15.36 16.70
C VAL A 151 3.98 -15.81 16.26
N SER A 152 4.06 -17.04 15.78
CA SER A 152 5.28 -17.58 15.20
C SER A 152 4.96 -18.49 14.01
N VAL A 153 5.74 -18.33 12.94
CA VAL A 153 5.81 -19.24 11.79
C VAL A 153 7.23 -19.79 11.77
N PRO A 154 7.42 -21.11 11.84
CA PRO A 154 8.76 -21.70 11.87
C PRO A 154 9.48 -21.54 10.52
N ALA A 155 10.80 -21.67 10.56
CA ALA A 155 11.63 -21.71 9.38
C ALA A 155 11.39 -23.01 8.58
N PHE A 156 11.55 -22.93 7.26
CA PHE A 156 11.60 -24.11 6.40
C PHE A 156 12.58 -23.89 5.25
N ASP A 157 13.12 -24.99 4.74
CA ASP A 157 13.99 -25.03 3.57
C ASP A 157 13.46 -26.15 2.65
N TYR A 158 12.98 -25.75 1.48
CA TYR A 158 12.26 -26.60 0.55
C TYR A 158 12.95 -26.58 -0.82
N GLU A 159 13.16 -27.77 -1.39
CA GLU A 159 13.75 -27.94 -2.72
C GLU A 159 13.00 -29.01 -3.51
N GLU A 160 12.75 -28.73 -4.78
CA GLU A 160 12.22 -29.69 -5.75
C GLU A 160 13.31 -30.13 -6.73
N LEU A 161 13.13 -31.32 -7.32
CA LEU A 161 13.98 -31.81 -8.41
C LEU A 161 13.95 -30.91 -9.65
N SER A 162 12.90 -30.09 -9.80
CA SER A 162 12.77 -29.07 -10.85
C SER A 162 13.80 -27.94 -10.71
N GLY A 163 14.49 -27.82 -9.57
CA GLY A 163 15.39 -26.72 -9.25
C GLY A 163 14.72 -25.54 -8.55
N ILE A 164 13.41 -25.63 -8.28
CA ILE A 164 12.70 -24.66 -7.44
C ILE A 164 13.17 -24.80 -5.99
N ARG A 165 13.57 -23.70 -5.36
CA ARG A 165 13.98 -23.65 -3.95
C ARG A 165 13.28 -22.53 -3.21
N LEU A 166 12.81 -22.80 -2.00
CA LEU A 166 12.22 -21.82 -1.10
C LEU A 166 12.91 -21.93 0.25
N HIS A 167 13.50 -20.83 0.72
CA HIS A 167 14.17 -20.74 2.01
C HIS A 167 13.52 -19.65 2.84
N TRP A 168 12.98 -20.03 3.99
CA TRP A 168 12.26 -19.15 4.91
C TRP A 168 12.86 -19.27 6.30
N GLU A 169 13.28 -18.16 6.90
CA GLU A 169 13.91 -18.14 8.23
C GLU A 169 12.93 -17.84 9.37
N GLY A 170 11.62 -17.97 9.11
CA GLY A 170 10.58 -17.80 10.10
C GLY A 170 9.98 -16.40 10.13
N LEU A 171 8.90 -16.28 10.89
CA LEU A 171 8.32 -15.01 11.31
C LEU A 171 7.98 -15.10 12.78
N THR A 172 8.27 -14.04 13.51
CA THR A 172 7.86 -13.92 14.91
C THR A 172 7.27 -12.54 15.12
N GLY A 173 6.31 -12.44 16.02
CA GLY A 173 5.90 -11.14 16.48
C GLY A 173 4.89 -11.17 17.61
N GLU A 174 4.58 -9.99 18.09
CA GLU A 174 3.66 -9.81 19.18
C GLU A 174 2.69 -8.65 18.93
N THR A 175 1.50 -8.79 19.50
CA THR A 175 0.52 -7.72 19.64
C THR A 175 0.22 -7.50 21.11
N VAL A 176 0.59 -6.34 21.64
CA VAL A 176 0.22 -5.93 23.01
C VAL A 176 -0.97 -4.99 22.91
N TYR A 177 -2.12 -5.41 23.43
CA TYR A 177 -3.38 -4.68 23.31
C TYR A 177 -3.95 -4.26 24.66
N GLN A 178 -4.59 -3.10 24.71
CA GLN A 178 -5.41 -2.66 25.84
C GLN A 178 -6.82 -3.24 25.76
N LYS A 179 -7.57 -3.16 26.85
CA LYS A 179 -8.94 -3.68 26.93
C LYS A 179 -9.80 -3.23 25.75
N GLY A 180 -10.34 -4.21 25.02
CA GLY A 180 -11.19 -3.98 23.86
C GLY A 180 -10.45 -3.41 22.65
N PHE A 181 -9.11 -3.54 22.58
CA PHE A 181 -8.26 -3.03 21.50
C PHE A 181 -8.34 -1.52 21.28
N LYS A 182 -8.76 -0.76 22.30
CA LYS A 182 -8.76 0.71 22.27
C LYS A 182 -7.40 1.31 21.92
N SER A 183 -6.34 0.62 22.31
CA SER A 183 -5.03 0.78 21.72
C SER A 183 -4.30 -0.55 21.67
N TYR A 184 -3.39 -0.68 20.72
CA TYR A 184 -2.54 -1.86 20.57
C TYR A 184 -1.23 -1.50 19.89
N ARG A 185 -0.20 -2.27 20.18
CA ARG A 185 1.11 -2.20 19.50
C ARG A 185 1.41 -3.53 18.85
N ASN A 186 1.92 -3.48 17.64
CA ASN A 186 2.42 -4.64 16.92
C ASN A 186 3.93 -4.53 16.75
N SER A 187 4.62 -5.65 16.82
CA SER A 187 6.01 -5.79 16.40
C SER A 187 6.17 -7.14 15.71
N TYR A 188 6.57 -7.16 14.45
CA TYR A 188 6.77 -8.39 13.66
C TYR A 188 8.11 -8.35 12.94
N ASP A 189 8.79 -9.49 12.93
CA ASP A 189 10.07 -9.71 12.29
C ASP A 189 10.00 -10.93 11.37
N ALA A 190 10.50 -10.77 10.15
CA ALA A 190 10.74 -11.85 9.21
C ALA A 190 12.20 -11.75 8.71
N PRO A 191 13.12 -12.60 9.20
CA PRO A 191 14.56 -12.46 8.95
C PRO A 191 14.94 -12.63 7.48
N LEU A 192 14.35 -13.61 6.80
CA LEU A 192 14.68 -13.90 5.41
C LEU A 192 13.60 -14.72 4.72
N PHE A 193 13.30 -14.34 3.47
CA PHE A 193 12.68 -15.22 2.49
C PHE A 193 13.48 -15.18 1.21
N LYS A 194 13.77 -16.35 0.62
CA LYS A 194 14.36 -16.50 -0.71
C LYS A 194 13.56 -17.52 -1.51
N ILE A 195 13.31 -17.20 -2.77
CA ILE A 195 12.74 -18.12 -3.74
C ILE A 195 13.64 -18.15 -4.97
N LYS A 196 13.96 -19.35 -5.45
CA LYS A 196 14.61 -19.58 -6.74
C LYS A 196 13.67 -20.40 -7.60
N LEU A 197 13.33 -19.90 -8.77
CA LEU A 197 12.45 -20.57 -9.73
C LEU A 197 13.30 -21.29 -10.78
N ALA A 198 14.05 -22.31 -10.36
CA ALA A 198 14.98 -23.04 -11.20
C ALA A 198 15.98 -22.12 -11.92
N ASP A 199 15.90 -22.06 -13.25
CA ASP A 199 16.69 -21.23 -14.15
C ASP A 199 16.01 -19.90 -14.50
N LYS A 200 14.72 -19.71 -14.19
CA LYS A 200 13.95 -18.51 -14.57
C LYS A 200 14.36 -17.26 -13.82
N GLY A 201 14.83 -17.42 -12.58
CA GLY A 201 15.18 -16.30 -11.72
C GLY A 201 15.08 -16.61 -10.24
N ASP A 202 15.36 -15.60 -9.42
CA ASP A 202 15.25 -15.65 -7.98
C ASP A 202 14.81 -14.31 -7.40
N ALA A 203 14.17 -14.38 -6.23
CA ALA A 203 13.74 -13.21 -5.48
C ALA A 203 14.02 -13.42 -3.99
N ALA A 204 14.33 -12.34 -3.28
CA ALA A 204 14.57 -12.40 -1.85
C ALA A 204 14.19 -11.10 -1.15
N PHE A 205 13.85 -11.22 0.13
CA PHE A 205 13.82 -10.09 1.05
C PHE A 205 14.53 -10.47 2.35
N GLU A 206 15.26 -9.51 2.92
CA GLU A 206 16.08 -9.68 4.12
C GLU A 206 15.68 -8.67 5.20
N LYS A 207 15.52 -9.17 6.43
CA LYS A 207 15.22 -8.41 7.66
C LYS A 207 14.03 -7.47 7.48
N ALA A 208 12.87 -8.03 7.16
CA ALA A 208 11.63 -7.29 7.22
C ALA A 208 11.23 -7.10 8.68
N HIS A 209 10.97 -5.87 9.07
CA HIS A 209 10.56 -5.53 10.43
C HIS A 209 9.42 -4.52 10.37
N PHE A 210 8.35 -4.77 11.11
CA PHE A 210 7.18 -3.91 11.20
C PHE A 210 6.83 -3.62 12.65
N ASP A 211 6.83 -2.34 13.00
CA ASP A 211 6.26 -1.84 14.24
C ASP A 211 5.04 -0.97 13.95
N SER A 212 4.04 -1.06 14.80
CA SER A 212 2.99 -0.04 14.83
C SER A 212 2.43 0.17 16.23
N GLU A 213 1.91 1.37 16.44
CA GLU A 213 1.05 1.70 17.56
C GLU A 213 -0.24 2.27 16.99
N THR A 214 -1.36 1.73 17.42
CA THR A 214 -2.68 2.18 17.02
C THR A 214 -3.52 2.51 18.24
N SER A 215 -4.28 3.59 18.17
CA SER A 215 -5.28 3.93 19.17
C SER A 215 -6.57 4.44 18.52
N ASP A 216 -7.68 4.22 19.21
CA ASP A 216 -8.95 4.86 18.91
C ASP A 216 -8.87 6.37 19.17
N GLY A 217 -9.64 7.12 18.39
CA GLY A 217 -9.89 8.55 18.59
C GLY A 217 -11.35 8.87 18.81
N ILE A 218 -11.67 10.17 18.76
CA ILE A 218 -13.02 10.73 18.66
C ILE A 218 -13.65 10.25 17.35
N ASN A 219 -12.86 10.17 16.28
CA ASN A 219 -13.28 9.72 14.96
C ASN A 219 -13.01 8.21 14.77
N PRO A 220 -13.81 7.48 13.95
CA PRO A 220 -13.65 6.03 13.72
C PRO A 220 -12.51 5.70 12.72
N LEU A 221 -11.36 6.36 12.91
CA LEU A 221 -10.14 6.23 12.12
C LEU A 221 -9.04 5.66 13.03
N ALA A 222 -8.14 4.87 12.43
CA ALA A 222 -6.98 4.37 13.16
C ALA A 222 -5.96 5.50 13.28
N LEU A 223 -5.59 5.85 14.52
CA LEU A 223 -4.58 6.85 14.83
C LEU A 223 -3.31 6.18 15.32
N GLY A 224 -2.19 6.92 15.34
CA GLY A 224 -0.91 6.43 15.84
C GLY A 224 0.16 6.41 14.76
N SER A 225 1.06 5.44 14.80
CA SER A 225 2.21 5.37 13.90
C SER A 225 2.49 3.97 13.41
N SER A 226 3.06 3.86 12.22
CA SER A 226 3.60 2.60 11.70
C SER A 226 5.00 2.82 11.14
N ASN A 227 5.83 1.80 11.21
CA ASN A 227 7.18 1.78 10.66
C ASN A 227 7.45 0.39 10.09
N LEU A 228 7.72 0.32 8.78
CA LEU A 228 8.13 -0.86 8.05
C LEU A 228 9.56 -0.63 7.55
N THR A 229 10.47 -1.54 7.85
CA THR A 229 11.83 -1.52 7.29
C THR A 229 12.14 -2.86 6.63
N LEU A 230 12.95 -2.81 5.58
CA LEU A 230 13.47 -3.97 4.89
C LEU A 230 14.93 -3.70 4.47
N GLU A 231 15.86 -4.51 4.96
CA GLU A 231 17.30 -4.28 4.75
C GLU A 231 17.67 -4.45 3.27
N LYS A 232 17.15 -5.50 2.64
CA LYS A 232 17.40 -5.76 1.22
C LYS A 232 16.18 -6.41 0.58
N PHE A 233 15.85 -5.95 -0.62
CA PHE A 233 15.01 -6.65 -1.58
C PHE A 233 15.83 -6.94 -2.82
N SER A 234 15.71 -8.14 -3.39
CA SER A 234 16.31 -8.46 -4.68
C SER A 234 15.37 -9.29 -5.55
N LEU A 235 15.40 -9.03 -6.84
CA LEU A 235 14.70 -9.80 -7.87
C LEU A 235 15.62 -9.90 -9.08
N GLU A 236 15.89 -11.10 -9.53
CA GLU A 236 16.66 -11.39 -10.74
C GLU A 236 15.83 -12.29 -11.64
N TRP A 237 15.60 -11.87 -12.87
CA TRP A 237 14.98 -12.72 -13.91
C TRP A 237 16.01 -12.96 -15.01
N LYS A 238 16.17 -14.22 -15.40
CA LYS A 238 17.26 -14.70 -16.26
C LYS A 238 16.83 -14.93 -17.70
N GLU A 239 15.54 -15.06 -17.93
CA GLU A 239 14.92 -15.14 -19.25
C GLU A 239 14.20 -13.82 -19.56
N GLY A 240 14.13 -13.46 -20.84
CA GLY A 240 13.35 -12.30 -21.25
C GLY A 240 11.88 -12.49 -20.90
N VAL A 241 11.24 -11.47 -20.30
CA VAL A 241 9.80 -11.51 -20.03
C VAL A 241 9.08 -10.94 -21.23
N ASP A 242 8.51 -11.82 -22.05
CA ASP A 242 7.67 -11.41 -23.17
C ASP A 242 6.40 -10.72 -22.65
N TYR A 243 6.10 -9.56 -23.21
CA TYR A 243 4.85 -8.87 -23.01
C TYR A 243 4.14 -8.66 -24.35
N ASN A 244 2.81 -8.75 -24.30
CA ASN A 244 1.93 -8.42 -25.40
C ASN A 244 0.75 -7.64 -24.81
N VAL A 245 0.83 -6.31 -24.88
CA VAL A 245 -0.25 -5.47 -24.35
C VAL A 245 -1.27 -5.27 -25.45
N LYS A 246 -2.46 -5.84 -25.27
CA LYS A 246 -3.54 -5.72 -26.25
C LYS A 246 -4.34 -4.42 -26.06
N LEU A 247 -3.73 -3.27 -26.37
CA LEU A 247 -4.43 -1.98 -26.27
C LEU A 247 -5.64 -1.91 -27.20
N ASN A 248 -5.68 -2.68 -28.30
CA ASN A 248 -6.85 -2.78 -29.16
C ASN A 248 -8.09 -3.29 -28.41
N GLU A 249 -7.93 -4.21 -27.46
CA GLU A 249 -9.03 -4.67 -26.61
C GLU A 249 -9.52 -3.53 -25.70
N LEU A 250 -8.62 -2.66 -25.21
CA LEU A 250 -9.00 -1.48 -24.42
C LEU A 250 -9.72 -0.42 -25.25
N VAL A 251 -9.31 -0.20 -26.51
CA VAL A 251 -9.97 0.79 -27.39
C VAL A 251 -11.34 0.29 -27.86
N ASN A 252 -11.47 -1.00 -28.21
CA ASN A 252 -12.74 -1.61 -28.58
C ASN A 252 -13.75 -1.63 -27.41
N LEU A 253 -13.28 -1.59 -26.16
CA LEU A 253 -14.14 -1.49 -24.98
C LEU A 253 -14.78 -0.10 -24.82
N VAL A 254 -14.14 0.95 -25.34
CA VAL A 254 -14.57 2.35 -25.14
C VAL A 254 -15.12 2.96 -26.44
N THR A 255 -14.82 2.36 -27.59
CA THR A 255 -15.21 2.85 -28.91
C THR A 255 -15.68 1.71 -29.79
N ASP A 256 -16.63 1.97 -30.70
CA ASP A 256 -17.00 1.04 -31.78
C ASP A 256 -15.95 1.01 -32.93
N LEU A 257 -14.77 1.62 -32.75
CA LEU A 257 -13.70 1.55 -33.73
C LEU A 257 -12.99 0.21 -33.64
N GLN A 258 -13.07 -0.59 -34.71
CA GLN A 258 -12.18 -1.75 -34.91
C GLN A 258 -10.77 -1.26 -35.28
N ILE A 259 -10.00 -0.81 -34.30
CA ILE A 259 -8.57 -0.56 -34.52
C ILE A 259 -7.85 -1.91 -34.56
N GLY A 260 -7.15 -2.18 -35.67
CA GLY A 260 -6.35 -3.39 -35.83
C GLY A 260 -5.23 -3.50 -34.79
N ALA A 261 -4.49 -4.61 -34.81
CA ALA A 261 -3.41 -4.92 -33.86
C ALA A 261 -2.23 -3.92 -33.82
N PHE A 262 -2.30 -2.81 -34.58
CA PHE A 262 -1.29 -1.77 -34.71
C PHE A 262 -0.91 -1.08 -33.40
N ILE A 263 -1.81 -1.09 -32.41
CA ILE A 263 -1.56 -0.48 -31.09
C ILE A 263 -1.18 -1.50 -30.01
N ASN A 264 -0.87 -2.74 -30.37
CA ASN A 264 -0.53 -3.77 -29.38
C ASN A 264 0.99 -3.89 -29.23
N PRO A 265 1.67 -3.12 -28.35
CA PRO A 265 3.10 -3.25 -28.21
C PRO A 265 3.43 -4.65 -27.71
N ASN A 266 4.28 -5.32 -28.47
CA ASN A 266 4.89 -6.59 -28.16
C ASN A 266 6.40 -6.39 -28.02
N GLY A 267 6.99 -7.09 -27.06
CA GLY A 267 8.43 -7.03 -26.84
C GLY A 267 8.85 -7.95 -25.72
N SER A 268 10.14 -8.03 -25.48
CA SER A 268 10.70 -8.76 -24.35
C SER A 268 11.42 -7.78 -23.41
N ILE A 269 11.12 -7.88 -22.12
CA ILE A 269 11.92 -7.21 -21.10
C ILE A 269 13.17 -8.06 -20.93
N ALA A 270 14.33 -7.52 -21.31
CA ALA A 270 15.60 -8.23 -21.21
C ALA A 270 15.86 -8.73 -19.77
N PRO A 271 16.58 -9.85 -19.60
CA PRO A 271 17.03 -10.32 -18.30
C PRO A 271 17.69 -9.17 -17.52
N SER A 272 17.26 -8.98 -16.29
CA SER A 272 17.82 -7.92 -15.46
C SER A 272 17.72 -8.26 -13.98
N LYS A 273 18.34 -7.39 -13.20
CA LYS A 273 18.43 -7.50 -11.76
C LYS A 273 17.97 -6.20 -11.13
N ILE A 274 17.06 -6.34 -10.17
CA ILE A 274 16.61 -5.27 -9.29
C ILE A 274 17.15 -5.57 -7.90
N GLU A 275 17.88 -4.63 -7.31
CA GLU A 275 18.22 -4.67 -5.89
C GLU A 275 17.84 -3.34 -5.24
N VAL A 276 17.13 -3.41 -4.12
CA VAL A 276 16.80 -2.25 -3.30
C VAL A 276 17.37 -2.44 -1.90
N GLY A 277 18.16 -1.46 -1.45
CA GLY A 277 18.81 -1.46 -0.14
C GLY A 277 18.14 -0.47 0.82
N LYS A 278 17.91 -0.93 2.05
CA LYS A 278 17.40 -0.16 3.19
C LYS A 278 16.09 0.57 2.89
N LEU A 279 15.10 -0.19 2.45
CA LEU A 279 13.73 0.30 2.30
C LEU A 279 13.18 0.66 3.68
N ALA A 280 12.56 1.82 3.80
CA ALA A 280 11.88 2.25 5.00
C ALA A 280 10.61 3.03 4.65
N PHE A 281 9.50 2.68 5.30
CA PHE A 281 8.24 3.39 5.21
C PHE A 281 7.70 3.66 6.61
N SER A 282 7.43 4.91 6.94
CA SER A 282 6.81 5.28 8.20
C SER A 282 5.62 6.20 8.02
N THR A 283 4.63 6.06 8.90
CA THR A 283 3.47 6.95 8.94
C THR A 283 3.19 7.40 10.36
N LYS A 284 2.59 8.58 10.49
CA LYS A 284 2.06 9.10 11.75
C LYS A 284 0.76 9.84 11.48
N THR A 285 -0.28 9.49 12.21
CA THR A 285 -1.61 10.07 12.09
C THR A 285 -2.12 10.49 13.46
N GLY A 286 -2.53 11.76 13.57
CA GLY A 286 -3.16 12.33 14.76
C GLY A 286 -4.48 12.99 14.40
N GLU A 287 -5.31 13.24 15.41
CA GLU A 287 -6.57 13.96 15.25
C GLU A 287 -6.59 15.24 16.09
N SER A 288 -7.32 16.23 15.61
CA SER A 288 -7.65 17.47 16.31
C SER A 288 -9.11 17.82 16.03
N GLY A 289 -10.00 17.41 16.92
CA GLY A 289 -11.44 17.59 16.76
C GLY A 289 -11.99 16.86 15.53
N ALA A 290 -12.50 17.60 14.55
CA ALA A 290 -13.05 17.06 13.30
C ALA A 290 -12.00 16.83 12.20
N PHE A 291 -10.73 17.13 12.48
CA PHE A 291 -9.66 17.10 11.49
C PHE A 291 -8.58 16.07 11.84
N ILE A 292 -7.92 15.58 10.79
CA ILE A 292 -6.83 14.62 10.85
C ILE A 292 -5.58 15.24 10.24
N ASP A 293 -4.47 15.10 10.94
CA ASP A 293 -3.14 15.38 10.41
C ASP A 293 -2.43 14.04 10.21
N SER A 294 -1.94 13.77 9.01
CA SER A 294 -1.23 12.55 8.67
C SER A 294 0.04 12.86 7.89
N GLU A 295 1.13 12.19 8.23
CA GLU A 295 2.36 12.26 7.47
C GLU A 295 2.92 10.88 7.17
N GLY A 296 3.57 10.77 6.01
CA GLY A 296 4.22 9.56 5.53
C GLY A 296 5.63 9.87 5.04
N ARG A 297 6.56 8.95 5.30
CA ARG A 297 7.92 9.02 4.79
C ARG A 297 8.34 7.70 4.17
N PHE A 298 8.71 7.71 2.90
CA PHE A 298 9.22 6.57 2.14
C PHE A 298 10.66 6.81 1.72
N ARG A 299 11.55 5.84 1.95
CA ARG A 299 12.98 5.93 1.68
C ARG A 299 13.57 4.63 1.17
N PHE A 300 14.63 4.76 0.37
CA PHE A 300 15.64 3.73 0.17
C PHE A 300 17.02 4.37 -0.03
N ASP A 301 18.09 3.66 0.35
CA ASP A 301 19.46 4.16 0.17
C ASP A 301 19.96 3.92 -1.26
N THR A 302 19.68 2.74 -1.83
CA THR A 302 20.13 2.35 -3.16
C THR A 302 19.08 1.55 -3.90
N LEU A 303 18.91 1.82 -5.19
CA LEU A 303 18.17 1.01 -6.14
C LEU A 303 19.12 0.70 -7.31
N VAL A 304 19.38 -0.57 -7.57
CA VAL A 304 20.11 -1.03 -8.75
C VAL A 304 19.08 -1.61 -9.71
N TYR A 305 19.06 -1.15 -10.96
CA TYR A 305 18.23 -1.67 -12.04
C TYR A 305 19.13 -1.97 -13.24
N GLY A 306 19.37 -3.25 -13.51
CA GLY A 306 20.41 -3.66 -14.46
C GLY A 306 21.79 -3.20 -13.99
N ASP A 307 22.48 -2.44 -14.83
CA ASP A 307 23.79 -1.86 -14.51
C ASP A 307 23.70 -0.44 -13.92
N GLU A 308 22.49 0.14 -13.89
CA GLU A 308 22.28 1.51 -13.41
C GLU A 308 22.01 1.54 -11.92
N LYS A 309 22.59 2.56 -11.26
CA LYS A 309 22.42 2.78 -9.83
C LYS A 309 21.73 4.10 -9.56
N TYR A 310 20.66 4.00 -8.80
CA TYR A 310 19.79 5.07 -8.35
C TYR A 310 19.83 5.18 -6.83
N GLY A 311 19.39 6.33 -6.32
CA GLY A 311 19.25 6.59 -4.89
C GLY A 311 20.41 7.39 -4.28
N PRO A 312 20.19 7.96 -3.09
CA PRO A 312 19.04 7.71 -2.22
C PRO A 312 17.75 8.35 -2.71
N LEU A 313 16.61 7.75 -2.35
CA LEU A 313 15.27 8.33 -2.46
C LEU A 313 14.77 8.67 -1.05
N ASP A 314 14.22 9.87 -0.88
CA ASP A 314 13.55 10.31 0.35
C ASP A 314 12.32 11.15 0.02
N ILE A 315 11.14 10.61 0.29
CA ILE A 315 9.84 11.24 0.09
C ILE A 315 9.20 11.40 1.46
N HIS A 316 9.04 12.64 1.94
CA HIS A 316 8.34 12.98 3.18
C HIS A 316 7.20 13.95 2.85
N ILE A 317 5.96 13.47 2.98
CA ILE A 317 4.76 14.23 2.67
C ILE A 317 3.86 14.25 3.91
N ALA A 318 3.25 15.39 4.19
CA ALA A 318 2.22 15.54 5.20
C ALA A 318 0.95 16.12 4.58
N ALA A 319 -0.19 15.61 5.03
CA ALA A 319 -1.51 16.14 4.74
C ALA A 319 -2.13 16.56 6.08
N GLU A 320 -2.33 17.85 6.24
CA GLU A 320 -2.79 18.51 7.46
C GLU A 320 -4.23 19.00 7.25
N HIS A 321 -5.00 19.06 8.34
CA HIS A 321 -6.38 19.54 8.35
C HIS A 321 -7.34 18.77 7.42
N LEU A 322 -7.16 17.45 7.32
CA LEU A 322 -8.04 16.58 6.53
C LEU A 322 -9.36 16.36 7.26
N ASP A 323 -10.49 16.50 6.56
CA ASP A 323 -11.80 16.22 7.15
C ASP A 323 -11.96 14.74 7.55
N ALA A 324 -12.18 14.48 8.83
CA ALA A 324 -12.25 13.13 9.37
C ALA A 324 -13.48 12.35 8.87
N SER A 325 -14.61 13.04 8.63
CA SER A 325 -15.82 12.43 8.11
C SER A 325 -15.61 11.97 6.66
N ALA A 326 -14.95 12.79 5.86
CA ALA A 326 -14.60 12.49 4.48
C ALA A 326 -13.59 11.33 4.35
N LEU A 327 -12.58 11.27 5.23
CA LEU A 327 -11.69 10.11 5.34
C LEU A 327 -12.44 8.82 5.70
N THR A 328 -13.45 8.93 6.58
CA THR A 328 -14.29 7.78 6.96
C THR A 328 -15.15 7.31 5.78
N VAL A 329 -15.66 8.23 4.95
CA VAL A 329 -16.35 7.89 3.69
C VAL A 329 -15.42 7.11 2.77
N LEU A 330 -14.19 7.59 2.56
CA LEU A 330 -13.20 6.89 1.74
C LEU A 330 -12.87 5.50 2.27
N LYS A 331 -12.63 5.37 3.58
CA LYS A 331 -12.38 4.06 4.22
C LYS A 331 -13.50 3.06 3.94
N ARG A 332 -14.76 3.48 4.04
CA ARG A 332 -15.92 2.64 3.73
C ARG A 332 -15.98 2.29 2.24
N LYS A 333 -15.68 3.25 1.37
CA LYS A 333 -15.67 3.05 -0.09
C LYS A 333 -14.61 2.04 -0.51
N PHE A 334 -13.39 2.12 0.05
CA PHE A 334 -12.35 1.12 -0.17
C PHE A 334 -12.78 -0.27 0.31
N ALA A 335 -13.35 -0.38 1.51
CA ALA A 335 -13.88 -1.65 2.00
C ALA A 335 -14.98 -2.24 1.08
N GLN A 336 -15.85 -1.39 0.52
CA GLN A 336 -16.86 -1.80 -0.45
C GLN A 336 -16.24 -2.27 -1.77
N ILE A 337 -15.25 -1.55 -2.30
CA ILE A 337 -14.55 -1.90 -3.54
C ILE A 337 -13.84 -3.24 -3.39
N SER A 338 -13.14 -3.46 -2.27
CA SER A 338 -12.48 -4.74 -1.98
C SER A 338 -13.46 -5.91 -1.82
N ALA A 339 -14.74 -5.64 -1.56
CA ALA A 339 -15.77 -6.66 -1.34
C ALA A 339 -16.68 -6.88 -2.56
N LYS A 340 -16.46 -6.19 -3.68
CA LYS A 340 -17.27 -6.32 -4.90
C LYS A 340 -16.38 -6.62 -6.10
N LYS A 341 -16.87 -7.45 -7.01
CA LYS A 341 -16.28 -7.57 -8.35
C LYS A 341 -16.62 -6.33 -9.15
N MET A 342 -15.62 -5.52 -9.46
CA MET A 342 -15.76 -4.27 -10.18
C MET A 342 -14.64 -4.16 -11.22
N THR A 343 -14.93 -3.59 -12.39
CA THR A 343 -13.89 -3.26 -13.37
C THR A 343 -13.05 -2.07 -12.89
N GLU A 344 -11.85 -1.89 -13.42
CA GLU A 344 -11.00 -0.73 -13.09
C GLU A 344 -11.68 0.61 -13.40
N GLU A 345 -12.48 0.65 -14.47
CA GLU A 345 -13.29 1.81 -14.81
C GLU A 345 -14.40 2.07 -13.78
N GLN A 346 -15.13 1.02 -13.37
CA GLN A 346 -16.13 1.14 -12.31
C GLN A 346 -15.49 1.62 -11.00
N ILE A 347 -14.35 1.06 -10.60
CA ILE A 347 -13.60 1.48 -9.40
C ILE A 347 -13.23 2.96 -9.49
N ARG A 348 -12.65 3.39 -10.61
CA ARG A 348 -12.25 4.78 -10.85
C ARG A 348 -13.45 5.72 -10.77
N ASN A 349 -14.53 5.40 -11.47
CA ASN A 349 -15.76 6.22 -11.49
C ASN A 349 -16.37 6.32 -10.08
N ASP A 350 -16.43 5.20 -9.36
CA ASP A 350 -16.93 5.13 -7.98
C ASP A 350 -16.08 5.94 -7.00
N LEU A 351 -14.75 5.92 -7.15
CA LEU A 351 -13.83 6.70 -6.33
C LEU A 351 -13.95 8.21 -6.64
N ILE A 352 -14.00 8.59 -7.92
CA ILE A 352 -14.19 9.98 -8.34
C ILE A 352 -15.54 10.50 -7.80
N ALA A 353 -16.61 9.72 -7.92
CA ALA A 353 -17.93 10.08 -7.40
C ALA A 353 -17.93 10.24 -5.88
N ALA A 354 -17.24 9.36 -5.14
CA ALA A 354 -17.12 9.47 -3.68
C ALA A 354 -16.35 10.73 -3.27
N VAL A 355 -15.21 10.99 -3.92
CA VAL A 355 -14.36 12.16 -3.67
C VAL A 355 -15.08 13.47 -3.98
N LYS A 356 -15.78 13.55 -5.12
CA LYS A 356 -16.58 14.74 -5.48
C LYS A 356 -17.87 14.86 -4.67
N GLY A 357 -18.35 13.74 -4.12
CA GLY A 357 -19.60 13.60 -3.40
C GLY A 357 -19.46 13.83 -1.90
N ASP A 358 -19.57 12.75 -1.12
CA ASP A 358 -19.61 12.80 0.35
C ASP A 358 -18.22 12.96 0.98
N ALA A 359 -17.15 12.70 0.23
CA ALA A 359 -15.78 12.94 0.67
C ALA A 359 -15.21 14.28 0.16
N SER A 360 -16.06 15.19 -0.34
CA SER A 360 -15.61 16.51 -0.83
C SER A 360 -14.95 17.36 0.25
N GLY A 361 -15.25 17.09 1.53
CA GLY A 361 -14.60 17.69 2.70
C GLY A 361 -13.07 17.62 2.67
N LEU A 362 -12.49 16.63 1.98
CA LEU A 362 -11.04 16.52 1.75
C LEU A 362 -10.44 17.65 0.92
N PHE A 363 -11.26 18.48 0.28
CA PHE A 363 -10.86 19.61 -0.55
C PHE A 363 -11.52 20.90 -0.09
N THR A 364 -12.76 20.83 0.41
CA THR A 364 -13.57 22.00 0.75
C THR A 364 -13.35 22.55 2.15
N HIS A 365 -12.71 21.79 3.05
CA HIS A 365 -12.45 22.21 4.43
C HIS A 365 -11.00 22.64 4.64
N ASP A 366 -10.49 23.43 3.70
CA ASP A 366 -9.17 24.07 3.73
C ASP A 366 -7.99 23.14 4.13
N PRO A 367 -7.86 21.94 3.51
CA PRO A 367 -6.75 21.04 3.78
C PRO A 367 -5.43 21.63 3.28
N VAL A 368 -4.35 21.07 3.80
CA VAL A 368 -2.99 21.47 3.45
C VAL A 368 -2.19 20.24 3.08
N LEU A 369 -1.67 20.20 1.85
CA LEU A 369 -0.68 19.21 1.42
C LEU A 369 0.72 19.84 1.48
N ASN A 370 1.62 19.22 2.23
CA ASN A 370 2.96 19.69 2.49
C ASN A 370 3.98 18.65 1.99
N ILE A 371 4.68 18.98 0.93
CA ILE A 371 5.80 18.22 0.39
C ILE A 371 7.04 18.68 1.16
N LYS A 372 7.29 18.05 2.32
CA LYS A 372 8.41 18.42 3.20
C LYS A 372 9.75 18.12 2.54
N ILE A 373 9.87 16.93 1.94
CA ILE A 373 11.05 16.46 1.22
C ILE A 373 10.59 15.59 0.05
N PHE A 374 11.12 15.84 -1.14
CA PHE A 374 11.20 14.85 -2.22
C PHE A 374 12.60 14.96 -2.81
N ARG A 375 13.46 13.99 -2.51
CA ARG A 375 14.83 13.96 -3.00
C ARG A 375 15.14 12.63 -3.64
N PHE A 376 15.68 12.65 -4.85
CA PHE A 376 16.09 11.44 -5.54
C PHE A 376 17.37 11.68 -6.34
N THR A 377 18.32 10.77 -6.23
CA THR A 377 19.53 10.81 -7.04
C THR A 377 19.40 9.84 -8.21
N LEU A 378 19.40 10.39 -9.42
CA LEU A 378 19.48 9.68 -10.69
C LEU A 378 20.96 9.59 -11.13
N PRO A 379 21.32 8.67 -12.04
CA PRO A 379 22.65 8.65 -12.66
C PRO A 379 23.07 10.00 -13.26
N GLN A 380 22.12 10.74 -13.83
CA GLN A 380 22.32 12.01 -14.53
C GLN A 380 22.19 13.27 -13.66
N GLY A 381 21.87 13.14 -12.37
CA GLY A 381 21.72 14.31 -11.50
C GLY A 381 20.75 14.08 -10.36
N LYS A 382 20.40 15.16 -9.65
CA LYS A 382 19.57 15.09 -8.45
C LYS A 382 18.26 15.83 -8.65
N ILE A 383 17.17 15.21 -8.19
CA ILE A 383 15.88 15.83 -8.01
C ILE A 383 15.76 16.29 -6.55
N ASP A 384 15.37 17.53 -6.32
CA ASP A 384 15.02 18.08 -5.01
C ASP A 384 13.76 18.96 -5.17
N VAL A 385 12.65 18.48 -4.61
CA VAL A 385 11.35 19.14 -4.66
C VAL A 385 10.83 19.33 -3.24
N GLY A 386 10.27 20.50 -2.98
CA GLY A 386 9.62 20.81 -1.71
C GLY A 386 8.58 21.90 -1.91
N GLY A 387 7.54 21.90 -1.10
CA GLY A 387 6.48 22.88 -1.29
C GLY A 387 5.22 22.60 -0.50
N LYS A 388 4.24 23.48 -0.70
CA LYS A 388 2.96 23.45 -0.02
C LYS A 388 1.85 23.75 -1.02
N ILE A 389 0.77 22.99 -0.95
CA ILE A 389 -0.48 23.18 -1.69
C ILE A 389 -1.60 23.31 -0.66
N MET A 390 -2.45 24.31 -0.80
CA MET A 390 -3.55 24.57 0.11
C MET A 390 -4.78 24.93 -0.72
N PHE A 391 -5.94 24.43 -0.32
CA PHE A 391 -7.21 24.91 -0.86
C PHE A 391 -7.79 25.94 0.11
N LYS A 392 -8.41 27.00 -0.43
CA LYS A 392 -9.00 28.07 0.37
C LYS A 392 -10.40 28.41 -0.09
N GLY A 393 -11.39 28.15 0.77
CA GLY A 393 -12.80 28.42 0.48
C GLY A 393 -13.33 27.66 -0.75
N MET A 394 -12.72 26.51 -1.05
CA MET A 394 -13.18 25.61 -2.10
C MET A 394 -14.54 25.04 -1.72
N LYS A 395 -15.45 25.01 -2.68
CA LYS A 395 -16.81 24.50 -2.54
C LYS A 395 -16.97 23.27 -3.42
N LYS A 396 -18.00 22.49 -3.15
CA LYS A 396 -18.30 21.26 -3.89
C LYS A 396 -18.53 21.53 -5.38
N GLU A 397 -19.15 22.66 -5.74
CA GLU A 397 -19.40 23.03 -7.13
C GLU A 397 -18.11 23.34 -7.91
N ASP A 398 -17.06 23.82 -7.21
CA ASP A 398 -15.78 24.16 -7.83
C ASP A 398 -15.05 22.90 -8.32
N LEU A 399 -15.27 21.73 -7.69
CA LEU A 399 -14.61 20.47 -8.04
C LEU A 399 -14.94 19.95 -9.45
N ASN A 400 -15.92 20.54 -10.10
CA ASN A 400 -16.31 20.23 -11.48
C ASN A 400 -15.73 21.21 -12.51
N GLN A 401 -14.98 22.24 -12.07
CA GLN A 401 -14.47 23.29 -12.92
C GLN A 401 -13.00 23.56 -12.58
N LEU A 402 -12.08 23.07 -13.42
CA LEU A 402 -10.64 23.20 -13.19
C LEU A 402 -10.21 24.65 -12.94
N GLY A 403 -10.74 25.62 -13.71
CA GLY A 403 -10.45 27.03 -13.52
C GLY A 403 -10.87 27.58 -12.15
N LEU A 404 -12.01 27.13 -11.61
CA LEU A 404 -12.45 27.50 -10.25
C LEU A 404 -11.58 26.85 -9.18
N MET A 405 -11.18 25.58 -9.37
CA MET A 405 -10.25 24.91 -8.46
C MET A 405 -8.91 25.64 -8.41
N LEU A 406 -8.31 25.94 -9.56
CA LEU A 406 -7.03 26.66 -9.66
C LEU A 406 -7.11 28.06 -9.03
N LYS A 407 -8.23 28.77 -9.21
CA LYS A 407 -8.47 30.05 -8.54
C LYS A 407 -8.48 29.96 -7.01
N LYS A 408 -8.94 28.83 -6.47
CA LYS A 408 -9.05 28.56 -5.02
C LYS A 408 -7.93 27.68 -4.47
N THR A 409 -6.88 27.49 -5.27
CA THR A 409 -5.67 26.80 -4.87
C THR A 409 -4.57 27.83 -4.65
N GLU A 410 -3.89 27.73 -3.50
CA GLU A 410 -2.61 28.38 -3.27
C GLU A 410 -1.53 27.31 -3.25
N ALA A 411 -0.54 27.45 -4.13
CA ALA A 411 0.61 26.55 -4.16
C ALA A 411 1.92 27.34 -4.17
N ASN A 412 2.93 26.81 -3.49
CA ASN A 412 4.32 27.25 -3.58
C ASN A 412 5.21 26.02 -3.62
N ILE A 413 5.87 25.77 -4.74
CA ILE A 413 6.66 24.56 -4.99
C ILE A 413 8.03 25.00 -5.51
N ARG A 414 9.09 24.68 -4.76
CA ARG A 414 10.48 24.72 -5.23
C ARG A 414 10.77 23.39 -5.92
N MET A 415 11.40 23.46 -7.08
CA MET A 415 11.89 22.30 -7.81
C MET A 415 13.32 22.57 -8.28
N SER A 416 14.18 21.57 -8.11
CA SER A 416 15.50 21.46 -8.72
C SER A 416 15.55 20.10 -9.40
N ILE A 417 15.69 20.08 -10.73
CA ILE A 417 15.66 18.86 -11.54
C ILE A 417 16.74 18.87 -12.63
N PRO A 418 17.29 17.71 -13.02
CA PRO A 418 18.26 17.65 -14.12
C PRO A 418 17.57 17.92 -15.45
N GLN A 419 18.15 18.77 -16.31
CA GLN A 419 17.64 19.00 -17.66
C GLN A 419 17.48 17.70 -18.45
N LYS A 420 18.47 16.79 -18.32
CA LYS A 420 18.43 15.48 -18.97
C LYS A 420 17.20 14.65 -18.59
N MET A 421 16.62 14.85 -17.40
CA MET A 421 15.35 14.20 -17.05
C MET A 421 14.19 14.71 -17.91
N LEU A 422 14.14 16.02 -18.21
CA LEU A 422 13.11 16.59 -19.09
C LEU A 422 13.29 16.12 -20.53
N GLU A 423 14.53 16.02 -20.99
CA GLU A 423 14.87 15.45 -22.29
C GLU A 423 14.41 13.99 -22.41
N ASP A 424 14.77 13.15 -21.43
CA ASP A 424 14.38 11.74 -21.42
C ASP A 424 12.85 11.58 -21.31
N LEU A 425 12.18 12.47 -20.56
CA LEU A 425 10.72 12.52 -20.51
C LEU A 425 10.12 12.90 -21.87
N ALA A 426 10.62 13.94 -22.55
CA ALA A 426 10.14 14.34 -23.87
C ALA A 426 10.31 13.22 -24.91
N VAL A 427 11.49 12.57 -24.92
CA VAL A 427 11.78 11.41 -25.77
C VAL A 427 10.82 10.25 -25.48
N SER A 428 10.58 9.92 -24.20
CA SER A 428 9.66 8.83 -23.85
C SER A 428 8.20 9.13 -24.21
N GLN A 429 7.75 10.38 -24.08
CA GLN A 429 6.41 10.79 -24.51
C GLN A 429 6.26 10.69 -26.03
N ALA A 430 7.26 11.12 -26.79
CA ALA A 430 7.23 11.03 -28.25
C ALA A 430 7.31 9.58 -28.74
N GLY A 431 8.12 8.73 -28.10
CA GLY A 431 8.20 7.30 -28.43
C GLY A 431 6.87 6.56 -28.29
N ASN A 432 5.98 7.02 -27.40
CA ASN A 432 4.63 6.48 -27.29
C ASN A 432 3.70 6.89 -28.46
N ILE A 433 4.04 7.95 -29.20
CA ILE A 433 3.28 8.44 -30.37
C ILE A 433 3.86 7.85 -31.65
N PHE A 434 5.19 7.89 -31.80
CA PHE A 434 5.92 7.34 -32.95
C PHE A 434 6.26 5.86 -32.71
N SER A 435 5.25 4.99 -32.80
CA SER A 435 5.53 3.56 -33.02
C SER A 435 5.85 3.35 -34.50
N VAL A 436 7.00 2.74 -34.82
CA VAL A 436 7.42 2.49 -36.20
C VAL A 436 7.29 1.01 -36.54
N ASN A 437 6.82 0.71 -37.75
CA ASN A 437 6.67 -0.66 -38.26
C ASN A 437 8.03 -1.39 -38.25
N ALA A 438 8.02 -2.66 -37.82
CA ALA A 438 9.23 -3.49 -37.75
C ALA A 438 9.88 -3.77 -39.12
N GLU A 439 9.15 -3.61 -40.24
CA GLU A 439 9.69 -3.95 -41.56
C GLU A 439 10.76 -2.95 -42.06
N ASP A 440 10.83 -1.74 -41.50
CA ASP A 440 11.80 -0.70 -41.89
C ASP A 440 12.84 -0.40 -40.79
N GLU A 441 13.17 -1.38 -39.93
CA GLU A 441 13.94 -1.17 -38.69
C GLU A 441 15.19 -0.27 -38.82
N ALA A 442 15.98 -0.39 -39.89
CA ALA A 442 17.21 0.38 -40.05
C ALA A 442 16.97 1.86 -40.39
N GLU A 443 16.07 2.15 -41.35
CA GLU A 443 15.66 3.52 -41.69
C GLU A 443 14.83 4.13 -40.55
N ALA A 444 13.97 3.32 -39.93
CA ALA A 444 13.22 3.67 -38.73
C ALA A 444 14.16 4.11 -37.59
N ARG A 445 15.23 3.34 -37.29
CA ARG A 445 16.17 3.70 -36.21
C ARG A 445 16.88 5.02 -36.45
N ALA A 446 17.32 5.30 -37.68
CA ALA A 446 17.92 6.58 -38.02
C ALA A 446 16.91 7.72 -37.84
N SER A 447 15.68 7.55 -38.35
CA SER A 447 14.63 8.56 -38.18
C SER A 447 14.26 8.79 -36.70
N ILE A 448 14.22 7.73 -35.88
CA ILE A 448 13.96 7.84 -34.43
C ILE A 448 15.10 8.55 -33.72
N ALA A 449 16.36 8.26 -34.09
CA ALA A 449 17.51 8.95 -33.50
C ALA A 449 17.47 10.45 -33.79
N ASP A 450 17.15 10.84 -35.03
CA ASP A 450 17.01 12.24 -35.44
C ASP A 450 15.83 12.94 -34.77
N ILE A 451 14.69 12.24 -34.60
CA ILE A 451 13.53 12.74 -33.84
C ILE A 451 13.91 12.96 -32.37
N ASN A 452 14.58 11.99 -31.75
CA ASN A 452 15.00 12.09 -30.36
C ASN A 452 15.99 13.24 -30.16
N GLU A 453 16.95 13.41 -31.06
CA GLU A 453 17.88 14.53 -31.00
C GLU A 453 17.16 15.88 -31.19
N THR A 454 16.22 15.95 -32.14
CA THR A 454 15.39 17.14 -32.33
C THR A 454 14.61 17.49 -31.06
N LEU A 455 14.02 16.50 -30.38
CA LEU A 455 13.31 16.71 -29.11
C LEU A 455 14.25 17.19 -28.00
N ARG A 456 15.46 16.62 -27.89
CA ARG A 456 16.47 17.10 -26.94
C ARG A 456 16.83 18.56 -27.20
N LEU A 457 17.06 18.93 -28.46
CA LEU A 457 17.36 20.30 -28.87
C LEU A 457 16.18 21.26 -28.60
N MET A 458 14.94 20.81 -28.79
CA MET A 458 13.73 21.59 -28.47
C MET A 458 13.61 21.83 -26.95
N VAL A 459 13.84 20.81 -26.14
CA VAL A 459 13.87 20.94 -24.67
C VAL A 459 14.97 21.90 -24.25
N ASP A 460 16.20 21.72 -24.74
CA ASP A 460 17.32 22.62 -24.44
C ASP A 460 16.99 24.06 -24.84
N SER A 461 16.56 24.29 -26.07
CA SER A 461 16.18 25.63 -26.56
C SER A 461 15.11 26.30 -25.69
N THR A 462 14.09 25.54 -25.28
CA THR A 462 13.01 26.02 -24.39
C THR A 462 13.56 26.36 -23.01
N VAL A 463 14.36 25.49 -22.42
CA VAL A 463 14.98 25.69 -21.10
C VAL A 463 15.90 26.91 -21.11
N GLN A 464 16.74 27.06 -22.13
CA GLN A 464 17.60 28.22 -22.32
C GLN A 464 16.78 29.51 -22.48
N SER A 465 15.67 29.46 -23.22
CA SER A 465 14.77 30.61 -23.36
C SER A 465 14.16 31.01 -22.02
N MET A 466 13.61 30.05 -21.28
CA MET A 466 13.04 30.28 -19.95
C MET A 466 14.08 30.80 -18.95
N ALA A 467 15.33 30.35 -19.05
CA ALA A 467 16.45 30.85 -18.25
C ALA A 467 16.76 32.33 -18.56
N ARG A 468 16.91 32.67 -19.84
CA ARG A 468 17.11 34.07 -20.29
C ARG A 468 15.98 34.98 -19.81
N GLU A 469 14.76 34.47 -19.84
CA GLU A 469 13.56 35.16 -19.40
C GLU A 469 13.34 35.16 -17.89
N LYS A 470 14.24 34.51 -17.13
CA LYS A 470 14.26 34.40 -15.66
C LYS A 470 13.07 33.64 -15.06
N TYR A 471 12.38 32.80 -15.82
CA TYR A 471 11.36 31.88 -15.28
C TYR A 471 12.00 30.71 -14.50
N LEU A 472 13.23 30.36 -14.84
CA LEU A 472 14.05 29.36 -14.16
C LEU A 472 15.50 29.85 -14.08
N THR A 473 16.32 29.18 -13.28
CA THR A 473 17.78 29.39 -13.22
C THR A 473 18.48 28.09 -13.57
N LEU A 474 19.62 28.20 -14.26
CA LEU A 474 20.47 27.07 -14.61
C LEU A 474 21.76 27.11 -13.79
N ASP A 475 22.05 26.01 -13.09
CA ASP A 475 23.36 25.74 -12.50
C ASP A 475 23.96 24.50 -13.17
N GLY A 476 24.75 24.72 -14.21
CA GLY A 476 25.15 23.67 -15.15
C GLY A 476 23.91 23.04 -15.80
N ASN A 477 23.74 21.72 -15.63
CA ASN A 477 22.59 20.97 -16.16
C ASN A 477 21.43 20.87 -15.15
N GLN A 478 21.48 21.61 -14.04
CA GLN A 478 20.39 21.64 -13.06
C GLN A 478 19.46 22.83 -13.31
N ILE A 479 18.17 22.54 -13.39
CA ILE A 479 17.10 23.50 -13.55
C ILE A 479 16.48 23.76 -12.18
N ASP A 480 16.61 24.99 -11.70
CA ASP A 480 15.97 25.46 -10.47
C ASP A 480 14.83 26.42 -10.79
N THR A 481 13.66 26.18 -10.20
CA THR A 481 12.51 27.08 -10.31
C THR A 481 11.62 27.04 -9.07
N VAL A 482 10.97 28.15 -8.80
CA VAL A 482 9.90 28.27 -7.80
C VAL A 482 8.59 28.53 -8.52
N ILE A 483 7.71 27.54 -8.50
CA ILE A 483 6.34 27.65 -8.98
C ILE A 483 5.48 28.22 -7.86
N SER A 484 4.71 29.26 -8.17
CA SER A 484 3.65 29.72 -7.26
C SER A 484 2.34 29.91 -7.99
N LEU A 485 1.26 29.44 -7.38
CA LEU A 485 -0.11 29.65 -7.84
C LEU A 485 -0.86 30.40 -6.74
N LYS A 486 -1.45 31.54 -7.07
CA LYS A 486 -2.35 32.26 -6.16
C LYS A 486 -3.35 33.06 -6.97
N ASN A 487 -4.64 32.93 -6.65
CA ASN A 487 -5.73 33.63 -7.34
C ASN A 487 -5.70 33.42 -8.88
N ASN A 488 -5.45 32.18 -9.32
CA ASN A 488 -5.30 31.82 -10.75
C ASN A 488 -4.09 32.46 -11.47
N ALA A 489 -3.22 33.18 -10.77
CA ALA A 489 -1.96 33.68 -11.32
C ALA A 489 -0.86 32.66 -11.07
N LEU A 490 -0.44 31.97 -12.14
CA LEU A 490 0.73 31.09 -12.13
C LEU A 490 2.00 31.91 -12.38
N LYS A 491 2.99 31.74 -11.50
CA LYS A 491 4.29 32.39 -11.62
C LYS A 491 5.42 31.38 -11.51
N LEU A 492 6.45 31.57 -12.33
CA LEU A 492 7.72 30.86 -12.26
C LEU A 492 8.80 31.86 -11.88
N ASN A 493 9.55 31.59 -10.80
CA ASN A 493 10.53 32.51 -10.21
C ASN A 493 9.98 33.94 -10.01
N GLY A 494 8.69 34.03 -9.62
CA GLY A 494 8.00 35.30 -9.35
C GLY A 494 7.46 36.04 -10.58
N LYS A 495 7.80 35.60 -11.81
CA LYS A 495 7.29 36.17 -13.07
C LYS A 495 6.02 35.43 -13.50
N THR A 496 4.95 36.16 -13.80
CA THR A 496 3.69 35.56 -14.29
C THR A 496 3.93 34.89 -15.63
N LEU A 497 3.53 33.64 -15.76
CA LEU A 497 3.55 32.93 -17.04
C LEU A 497 2.46 33.56 -17.92
N GLN A 498 2.85 34.29 -18.97
CA GLN A 498 1.92 34.74 -19.98
C GLN A 498 1.72 33.56 -20.92
N ASN A 499 0.50 33.01 -20.98
CA ASN A 499 0.15 32.14 -22.09
C ASN A 499 0.17 33.05 -23.33
N GLU A 500 0.98 32.72 -24.33
CA GLU A 500 0.66 33.19 -25.67
C GLU A 500 -0.77 32.71 -25.96
N PRO A 501 -1.67 33.59 -26.43
CA PRO A 501 -2.98 33.14 -26.86
C PRO A 501 -2.78 32.01 -27.87
N ASP A 502 -3.54 30.93 -27.73
CA ASP A 502 -3.61 29.92 -28.78
C ASP A 502 -3.84 30.67 -30.11
N PRO A 503 -3.09 30.35 -31.18
CA PRO A 503 -3.38 30.95 -32.47
C PRO A 503 -4.85 30.69 -32.78
N ASP A 504 -5.60 31.76 -33.06
CA ASP A 504 -6.98 31.68 -33.54
C ASP A 504 -6.93 30.85 -34.84
N PHE A 505 -7.18 29.54 -34.72
CA PHE A 505 -7.47 28.73 -35.88
C PHE A 505 -8.87 29.12 -36.35
N ASP A 506 -8.94 30.16 -37.17
CA ASP A 506 -10.14 30.44 -37.95
C ASP A 506 -10.35 29.25 -38.91
N GLU A 507 -11.58 28.73 -38.99
CA GLU A 507 -11.96 27.63 -39.88
C GLU A 507 -11.59 27.87 -41.36
N GLY A 508 -11.27 29.11 -41.74
CA GLY A 508 -10.76 29.47 -43.07
C GLY A 508 -9.41 28.83 -43.43
N ASP A 509 -8.54 28.50 -42.46
CA ASP A 509 -7.23 27.93 -42.76
C ASP A 509 -7.31 26.45 -43.19
N MET A 510 -8.39 25.74 -42.83
CA MET A 510 -8.57 24.34 -43.25
C MET A 510 -9.22 24.17 -44.63
N VAL A 511 -9.70 25.24 -45.27
CA VAL A 511 -10.44 25.15 -46.55
C VAL A 511 -9.63 25.68 -47.75
N SER A 512 -8.33 25.94 -47.59
CA SER A 512 -7.45 26.30 -48.72
C SER A 512 -6.95 25.09 -49.53
N GLY A 513 -7.76 24.04 -49.66
CA GLY A 513 -7.58 23.02 -50.69
C GLY A 513 -8.20 23.50 -52.00
N GLN A 514 -7.51 24.36 -52.74
CA GLN A 514 -7.92 24.67 -54.12
C GLN A 514 -7.87 23.39 -54.96
N PRO A 515 -8.95 23.03 -55.68
CA PRO A 515 -8.92 21.94 -56.64
C PRO A 515 -8.15 22.39 -57.87
N HIS A 516 -6.94 21.86 -58.05
CA HIS A 516 -6.25 21.83 -59.33
C HIS A 516 -5.91 20.40 -59.71
#